data_AF-A0A8J7PXI6-F1
#
_entry.id   AF-A0A8J7PXI6-F1
#
_cell.length_a   1.000
_cell.length_b   1.000
_cell.length_c   1.000
_cell.angle_alpha   90.00
_cell.angle_beta   90.00
_cell.angle_gamma   90.00
#
_symmetry.space_group_name_H-M   'P 1'
#
loop_
_entity.id
_entity.type
_entity.pdbx_description
1 polymer ?
#
loop_
_entity_poly.entity_id
_entity_poly.type
_entity_poly.pdbx_seq_one_letter_code
_entity_poly.pdbx_strand_id
1 'polypeptide(L)'
;MREDPFVTDERSREDPFVTDELIGLDRDDPETKAFAEHLARMRQQHPNYTVEGYLANVSEFANSANRARGHHRMMALLVVGLILLGVGWAVWRALGDVINTFVFK
;
A
#
# COMPACT_ATOMS: atom_id res chain seq x y z
N MET A 1 40.10 -34.64 12.74
CA MET A 1 39.35 -34.23 11.54
C MET A 1 37.90 -34.08 11.94
N ARG A 2 37.43 -32.84 12.10
CA ARG A 2 36.03 -32.50 12.37
C ARG A 2 35.64 -31.56 11.24
N GLU A 3 34.72 -32.00 10.41
CA GLU A 3 34.14 -31.23 9.32
C GLU A 3 33.57 -29.91 9.89
N ASP A 4 33.99 -28.77 9.35
CA ASP A 4 33.47 -27.44 9.66
C ASP A 4 32.03 -27.33 9.12
N PRO A 5 30.99 -27.21 9.98
CA PRO A 5 29.62 -27.22 9.51
C PRO A 5 29.00 -25.84 9.70
N PHE A 6 29.55 -24.78 9.08
CA PHE A 6 28.82 -23.53 8.85
C PHE A 6 29.60 -22.55 7.97
N VAL A 7 29.77 -22.88 6.68
CA VAL A 7 29.82 -21.79 5.70
C VAL A 7 28.37 -21.36 5.53
N THR A 8 27.88 -20.52 6.43
CA THR A 8 26.69 -19.72 6.12
C THR A 8 27.06 -18.84 4.96
N ASP A 9 26.55 -19.18 3.78
CA ASP A 9 26.48 -18.24 2.67
C ASP A 9 25.53 -17.10 3.11
N GLU A 10 26.10 -16.10 3.79
CA GLU A 10 25.42 -14.89 4.22
C GLU A 10 24.85 -14.10 3.02
N ARG A 11 25.16 -14.48 1.77
CA ARG A 11 24.54 -13.91 0.56
C ARG A 11 23.09 -14.33 0.36
N SER A 12 22.58 -15.25 1.18
CA SER A 12 21.17 -15.70 1.12
C SER A 12 20.17 -14.72 1.77
N ARG A 13 20.61 -13.54 2.20
CA ARG A 13 19.72 -12.43 2.60
C ARG A 13 19.39 -11.48 1.44
N GLU A 14 19.84 -11.79 0.23
CA GLU A 14 19.37 -11.08 -0.96
C GLU A 14 17.97 -11.58 -1.30
N ASP A 15 17.06 -10.65 -1.53
CA ASP A 15 15.70 -10.98 -1.87
C ASP A 15 15.68 -11.88 -3.13
N PRO A 16 14.96 -13.02 -3.13
CA PRO A 16 14.89 -13.91 -4.28
C PRO A 16 14.52 -13.19 -5.57
N PHE A 17 13.70 -12.15 -5.48
CA PHE A 17 13.32 -11.30 -6.60
C PHE A 17 14.47 -10.46 -7.14
N VAL A 18 15.25 -9.83 -6.25
CA VAL A 18 16.43 -9.05 -6.65
C VAL A 18 17.49 -9.95 -7.28
N THR A 19 17.61 -11.18 -6.78
CA THR A 19 18.51 -12.19 -7.34
C THR A 19 18.09 -12.64 -8.74
N ASP A 20 16.78 -12.75 -8.99
CA ASP A 20 16.21 -13.12 -10.29
C ASP A 20 16.42 -12.01 -11.34
N GLU A 21 16.25 -10.74 -10.95
CA GLU A 21 16.50 -9.58 -11.82
C GLU A 21 17.99 -9.38 -12.15
N LEU A 22 18.89 -9.88 -11.29
CA LEU A 22 20.35 -9.81 -11.49
C LEU A 22 20.91 -11.07 -12.18
N ILE A 23 20.06 -11.95 -12.71
CA ILE A 23 20.50 -13.19 -13.33
C ILE A 23 21.23 -12.91 -14.66
N GLY A 24 22.49 -13.34 -14.76
CA GLY A 24 23.34 -13.13 -15.94
C GLY A 24 24.20 -11.86 -15.92
N LEU A 25 24.11 -11.03 -14.88
CA LEU A 25 25.06 -9.95 -14.61
C LEU A 25 26.21 -10.43 -13.70
N ASP A 26 27.41 -9.86 -13.89
CA ASP A 26 28.54 -10.14 -12.99
C ASP A 26 28.27 -9.49 -11.63
N ARG A 27 28.11 -10.32 -10.60
CA ARG A 27 27.79 -9.90 -9.24
C ARG A 27 28.91 -9.08 -8.58
N ASP A 28 30.15 -9.31 -8.98
CA ASP A 28 31.30 -8.63 -8.36
C ASP A 28 31.57 -7.26 -8.95
N ASP A 29 30.94 -6.96 -10.09
CA ASP A 29 31.06 -5.69 -10.78
C ASP A 29 30.42 -4.53 -9.98
N PRO A 30 31.10 -3.36 -9.86
CA PRO A 30 30.59 -2.21 -9.14
C PRO A 30 29.29 -1.64 -9.71
N GLU A 31 29.01 -1.79 -11.00
CA GLU A 31 27.77 -1.31 -11.63
C GLU A 31 26.58 -2.19 -11.24
N THR A 32 26.76 -3.52 -11.25
CA THR A 32 25.76 -4.48 -10.78
C THR A 32 25.37 -4.24 -9.32
N LYS A 33 26.33 -3.89 -8.46
CA LYS A 33 26.06 -3.55 -7.05
C LYS A 33 25.22 -2.29 -6.89
N ALA A 34 25.49 -1.25 -7.68
CA ALA A 34 24.69 -0.03 -7.69
C ALA A 34 23.26 -0.31 -8.19
N PHE A 35 23.09 -1.20 -9.16
CA PHE A 35 21.80 -1.61 -9.69
C PHE A 35 20.99 -2.44 -8.67
N ALA A 36 21.66 -3.38 -7.99
CA ALA A 36 21.06 -4.15 -6.90
C ALA A 36 20.55 -3.25 -5.76
N GLU A 37 21.35 -2.26 -5.37
CA GLU A 37 20.96 -1.28 -4.36
C GLU A 37 19.78 -0.40 -4.83
N HIS A 38 19.75 -0.04 -6.11
CA HIS A 38 18.66 0.70 -6.71
C HIS A 38 17.35 -0.12 -6.75
N LEU A 39 17.41 -1.40 -7.14
CA LEU A 39 16.27 -2.32 -7.12
C LEU A 39 15.76 -2.55 -5.71
N ALA A 40 16.66 -2.71 -4.73
CA ALA A 40 16.31 -2.83 -3.32
C ALA A 40 15.57 -1.58 -2.81
N ARG A 41 15.99 -0.37 -3.22
CA ARG A 41 15.32 0.89 -2.87
C ARG A 41 13.94 1.03 -3.52
N MET A 42 13.80 0.69 -4.81
CA MET A 42 12.50 0.71 -5.50
C MET A 42 11.50 -0.27 -4.89
N ARG A 43 11.97 -1.45 -4.46
CA ARG A 43 11.08 -2.48 -3.90
C ARG A 43 10.59 -2.15 -2.50
N GLN A 44 11.40 -1.48 -1.67
CA GLN A 44 10.92 -0.94 -0.39
C GLN A 44 9.88 0.16 -0.58
N GLN A 45 9.92 0.87 -1.71
CA GLN A 45 8.92 1.85 -2.12
C GLN A 45 7.83 1.16 -2.94
N HIS A 46 7.09 0.24 -2.31
CA HIS A 46 5.96 -0.46 -2.93
C HIS A 46 5.14 0.47 -3.85
N PRO A 47 5.00 0.17 -5.16
CA PRO A 47 4.28 1.05 -6.07
C PRO A 47 2.79 1.06 -5.69
N ASN A 48 2.34 2.12 -5.02
CA ASN A 48 0.93 2.34 -4.65
C ASN A 48 0.03 2.67 -5.87
N TYR A 49 0.49 2.42 -7.09
CA TYR A 49 -0.14 2.89 -8.33
C TYR A 49 -0.87 1.79 -9.13
N THR A 50 -0.80 0.52 -8.73
CA THR A 50 -1.57 -0.56 -9.35
C THR A 50 -2.88 -0.84 -8.61
N VAL A 51 -3.97 -1.00 -9.36
CA VAL A 51 -5.35 -1.24 -8.89
C VAL A 51 -5.49 -2.41 -7.91
N GLU A 52 -4.58 -3.39 -7.98
CA GLU A 52 -4.52 -4.54 -7.07
C GLU A 52 -4.10 -4.13 -5.64
N GLY A 53 -3.26 -3.11 -5.51
CA GLY A 53 -2.91 -2.50 -4.22
C GLY A 53 -4.09 -1.83 -3.55
N TYR A 54 -5.07 -1.32 -4.30
CA TYR A 54 -6.27 -0.70 -3.74
C TYR A 54 -7.19 -1.74 -3.07
N LEU A 55 -7.35 -2.94 -3.65
CA LEU A 55 -8.12 -4.03 -3.02
C LEU A 55 -7.41 -4.63 -1.81
N ALA A 56 -6.09 -4.82 -1.89
CA ALA A 56 -5.29 -5.26 -0.75
C ALA A 56 -5.43 -4.27 0.42
N ASN A 57 -5.32 -2.97 0.13
CA ASN A 57 -5.47 -1.90 1.11
C ASN A 57 -6.89 -1.82 1.69
N VAL A 58 -7.97 -2.08 0.92
CA VAL A 58 -9.35 -2.13 1.47
C VAL A 58 -9.52 -3.30 2.45
N SER A 59 -8.99 -4.47 2.11
CA SER A 59 -9.03 -5.66 2.97
C SER A 59 -8.21 -5.48 4.26
N GLU A 60 -7.05 -4.82 4.13
CA GLU A 60 -6.14 -4.50 5.22
C GLU A 60 -6.69 -3.31 6.04
N PHE A 61 -7.45 -2.39 5.45
CA PHE A 61 -8.22 -1.36 6.14
C PHE A 61 -9.34 -1.96 6.98
N ALA A 62 -10.07 -2.95 6.47
CA ALA A 62 -11.12 -3.62 7.23
C ALA A 62 -10.53 -4.37 8.44
N ASN A 63 -9.39 -5.04 8.24
CA ASN A 63 -8.73 -5.83 9.27
C ASN A 63 -7.92 -4.97 10.27
N SER A 64 -7.40 -3.82 9.84
CA SER A 64 -6.73 -2.82 10.70
C SER A 64 -7.72 -1.89 11.40
N ALA A 65 -8.89 -1.61 10.84
CA ALA A 65 -9.98 -0.89 11.50
C ALA A 65 -10.49 -1.63 12.73
N ASN A 66 -10.51 -2.97 12.68
CA ASN A 66 -10.91 -3.79 13.82
C ASN A 66 -9.81 -3.90 14.90
N ARG A 67 -8.54 -3.63 14.56
CA ARG A 67 -7.37 -3.84 15.44
C ARG A 67 -6.75 -2.56 15.99
N ALA A 68 -6.86 -1.44 15.28
CA ALA A 68 -6.27 -0.14 15.65
C ALA A 68 -7.26 0.71 16.47
N ARG A 69 -7.71 0.20 17.63
CA ARG A 69 -8.53 0.94 18.61
C ARG A 69 -7.66 1.92 19.39
N GLY A 70 -7.45 3.13 18.87
CA GLY A 70 -6.88 4.27 19.59
C GLY A 70 -7.83 5.46 19.55
N HIS A 71 -8.00 6.16 20.69
CA HIS A 71 -8.97 7.26 20.90
C HIS A 71 -8.95 8.33 19.78
N HIS A 72 -7.78 8.63 19.21
CA HIS A 72 -7.64 9.63 18.15
C HIS A 72 -8.31 9.24 16.81
N ARG A 73 -8.44 7.94 16.51
CA ARG A 73 -9.10 7.50 15.26
C ARG A 73 -10.63 7.52 15.36
N MET A 74 -11.22 7.52 16.55
CA MET A 74 -12.66 7.78 16.71
C MET A 74 -12.99 9.22 16.27
N MET A 75 -12.14 10.18 16.60
CA MET A 75 -12.31 11.56 16.12
C MET A 75 -12.11 11.68 14.61
N ALA A 76 -11.12 11.00 14.04
CA ALA A 76 -10.93 10.99 12.59
C ALA A 76 -12.14 10.38 11.85
N LEU A 77 -12.66 9.23 12.31
CA LEU A 77 -13.86 8.61 11.75
C LEU A 77 -15.11 9.48 11.94
N LEU A 78 -15.23 10.15 13.08
CA LEU A 78 -16.33 11.08 13.34
C LEU A 78 -16.28 12.28 12.39
N VAL A 79 -15.09 12.86 12.15
CA VAL A 79 -14.90 13.96 11.19
C VAL A 79 -15.21 13.52 9.77
N VAL A 80 -14.66 12.37 9.33
CA VAL A 80 -14.95 11.83 8.00
C VAL A 80 -16.44 11.52 7.85
N GLY A 81 -17.06 10.93 8.88
CA GLY A 81 -18.49 10.67 8.91
C GLY A 81 -19.32 11.96 8.82
N LEU A 82 -18.93 13.02 9.51
CA LEU A 82 -19.56 14.35 9.43
C LEU A 82 -19.45 14.95 8.03
N ILE A 83 -18.27 14.84 7.40
CA ILE A 83 -18.07 15.32 6.02
C ILE A 83 -18.98 14.56 5.06
N LEU A 84 -18.98 13.22 5.12
CA LEU A 84 -19.81 12.38 4.27
C LEU A 84 -21.31 12.64 4.49
N LEU A 85 -21.73 12.83 5.74
CA LEU A 85 -23.10 13.19 6.09
C LEU A 85 -23.50 14.53 5.46
N GLY A 86 -22.63 15.55 5.58
CA GLY A 86 -22.86 16.86 5.00
C GLY A 86 -22.98 16.82 3.47
N VAL A 87 -22.09 16.09 2.81
CA VAL A 87 -22.13 15.92 1.35
C VAL A 87 -23.39 15.16 0.93
N GLY A 88 -23.73 14.06 1.59
CA GLY A 88 -24.93 13.28 1.29
C GLY A 88 -26.20 14.11 1.46
N TRP A 89 -26.28 14.91 2.52
CA TRP A 89 -27.40 15.81 2.77
C TRP A 89 -27.50 16.91 1.71
N ALA A 90 -26.38 17.49 1.29
CA ALA A 90 -26.35 18.50 0.22
C ALA A 90 -26.84 17.92 -1.11
N VAL A 91 -26.40 16.72 -1.47
CA VAL A 91 -26.86 16.01 -2.68
C VAL A 91 -28.35 15.72 -2.62
N TRP A 92 -28.85 15.21 -1.49
CA TRP A 92 -30.28 14.94 -1.30
C TRP A 92 -31.13 16.20 -1.47
N ARG A 93 -30.70 17.32 -0.88
CA ARG A 93 -31.38 18.60 -1.00
C ARG A 93 -31.40 19.09 -2.45
N ALA A 94 -30.25 19.10 -3.11
CA ALA A 94 -30.14 19.54 -4.50
C ALA A 94 -31.00 18.68 -5.43
N LEU A 95 -31.02 17.37 -5.22
CA LEU A 95 -31.85 16.46 -6.00
C LEU A 95 -33.34 16.71 -5.75
N GLY A 96 -33.74 16.95 -4.51
CA GLY A 96 -35.09 17.36 -4.14
C GLY A 96 -35.51 18.67 -4.81
N ASP A 97 -34.66 19.68 -4.80
CA ASP A 97 -34.91 20.98 -5.44
C ASP A 97 -35.10 20.82 -6.96
N VAL A 98 -34.27 20.01 -7.60
CA VAL A 98 -34.37 19.69 -9.03
C VAL A 98 -35.68 18.98 -9.33
N ILE A 99 -35.98 17.89 -8.62
CA ILE A 99 -37.22 17.12 -8.83
C ILE A 99 -38.44 18.00 -8.62
N ASN A 100 -38.46 18.79 -7.54
CA ASN A 100 -39.58 19.68 -7.23
C ASN A 100 -39.78 20.72 -8.34
N THR A 101 -38.69 21.28 -8.87
CA THR A 101 -38.74 22.23 -10.00
C THR A 101 -39.32 21.60 -11.26
N PHE A 102 -39.02 20.34 -11.54
CA PHE A 102 -39.56 19.64 -12.72
C PHE A 102 -40.99 19.14 -12.53
N VAL A 103 -41.40 18.80 -11.31
CA VAL A 103 -42.75 18.27 -11.02
C VAL A 103 -43.78 19.40 -10.83
N PHE A 104 -43.39 20.54 -10.27
CA PHE A 104 -44.28 21.70 -10.06
C PHE A 104 -44.30 22.68 -11.24
N LYS A 105 -43.65 22.37 -12.35
CA LYS A 105 -43.71 23.12 -13.60
C LYS A 105 -44.64 22.42 -14.58
#